data_AF-A0A8H9KWP5-F1
#
_entry.id   AF-A0A8H9KWP5-F1
#
_cell.length_a   1.000
_cell.length_b   1.000
_cell.length_c   1.000
_cell.angle_alpha   90.00
_cell.angle_beta   90.00
_cell.angle_gamma   90.00
#
_symmetry.space_group_name_H-M   'P 1'
#
loop_
_entity.id
_entity.type
_entity.pdbx_description
1 polymer ?
#
loop_
_entity_poly.entity_id
_entity_poly.type
_entity_poly.pdbx_seq_one_letter_code
_entity_poly.pdbx_strand_id
1 'polypeptide(L)'
;MRLYYYVKDAEKVGPYTLEELKNKNIYRDTLVWYQGLQTWERAVEVDDLRPLFNPNTPPPINNIQQNLHQTSNQEKSVIPQEPQGYFSNPFGFEGRIRRSEFIISFIICSIYLSIIGEILGDPYSANVDDSEVFTFLFLIIPVMWFGSAQAAKRSHDIGNSGWLQLIPFYIFWLVFVDGKPFTNQYGRNPKK
;
A
#
# COMPACT_ATOMS: atom_id res chain seq x y z
N MET A 1 -16.04 -10.21 30.53
CA MET A 1 -15.70 -9.22 29.50
C MET A 1 -14.54 -9.75 28.69
N ARG A 2 -14.67 -9.87 27.36
CA ARG A 2 -13.60 -10.40 26.51
C ARG A 2 -12.60 -9.27 26.20
N LEU A 3 -11.32 -9.62 26.25
CA LEU A 3 -10.22 -8.75 25.88
C LEU A 3 -9.58 -9.28 24.59
N TYR A 4 -9.40 -8.39 23.64
CA TYR A 4 -8.94 -8.65 22.29
C TYR A 4 -7.54 -8.10 22.09
N TYR A 5 -6.71 -8.87 21.41
CA TYR A 5 -5.46 -8.43 20.82
C TYR A 5 -5.62 -8.43 19.31
N TYR A 6 -4.98 -7.51 18.60
CA TYR A 6 -4.96 -7.51 17.13
C TYR A 6 -3.56 -7.23 16.60
N VAL A 7 -3.30 -7.61 15.36
CA VAL A 7 -2.01 -7.37 14.71
C VAL A 7 -2.07 -6.04 13.95
N LYS A 8 -1.11 -5.16 14.25
CA LYS A 8 -0.87 -3.91 13.52
C LYS A 8 0.61 -3.83 13.17
N ASP A 9 0.92 -3.56 11.91
CA ASP A 9 2.31 -3.43 11.42
C ASP A 9 3.22 -4.63 11.71
N ALA A 10 2.63 -5.84 11.78
CA ALA A 10 3.26 -7.11 12.18
C ALA A 10 3.61 -7.24 13.69
N GLU A 11 3.10 -6.34 14.52
CA GLU A 11 3.21 -6.42 15.98
C GLU A 11 1.86 -6.73 16.62
N LYS A 12 1.89 -7.40 17.78
CA LYS A 12 0.72 -7.62 18.63
C LYS A 12 0.40 -6.36 19.42
N VAL A 13 -0.83 -5.87 19.32
CA VAL A 13 -1.32 -4.71 20.07
C VAL A 13 -2.54 -5.11 20.91
N GLY A 14 -2.61 -4.61 22.15
CA GLY A 14 -3.69 -4.91 23.11
C GLY A 14 -3.16 -5.16 24.52
N PRO A 15 -4.03 -5.62 25.45
CA PRO A 15 -5.43 -5.97 25.24
C PRO A 15 -6.36 -4.76 25.12
N TYR A 16 -7.44 -4.90 24.37
CA TYR A 16 -8.53 -3.93 24.24
C TYR A 16 -9.88 -4.59 24.48
N THR A 17 -10.84 -3.81 24.94
CA THR A 17 -12.24 -4.22 25.02
C THR A 17 -12.89 -4.18 23.63
N LEU A 18 -14.05 -4.83 23.44
CA LEU A 18 -14.78 -4.78 22.17
C LEU A 18 -15.09 -3.32 21.75
N GLU A 19 -15.52 -2.48 22.70
CA GLU A 19 -15.84 -1.07 22.44
C GLU A 19 -14.59 -0.23 22.09
N GLU A 20 -13.47 -0.47 22.77
CA GLU A 20 -12.20 0.18 22.41
C GLU A 20 -11.72 -0.27 21.03
N LEU A 21 -11.91 -1.56 20.71
CA LEU A 21 -11.52 -2.15 19.43
C LEU A 21 -12.37 -1.60 18.27
N LYS A 22 -13.66 -1.30 18.49
CA LYS A 22 -14.52 -0.60 17.50
C LYS A 22 -13.98 0.77 17.12
N ASN A 23 -13.37 1.46 18.08
CA ASN A 23 -12.74 2.76 17.87
C ASN A 23 -11.31 2.64 17.33
N LYS A 24 -10.77 1.42 17.18
CA LYS A 24 -9.55 1.17 16.40
C LYS A 24 -9.95 0.95 14.95
N ASN A 25 -9.19 1.51 14.01
CA ASN A 25 -9.35 1.27 12.56
C ASN A 25 -8.94 -0.18 12.19
N ILE A 26 -9.70 -1.17 12.68
CA ILE A 26 -9.54 -2.58 12.32
C ILE A 26 -10.28 -2.87 11.02
N TYR A 27 -9.67 -3.71 10.19
CA TYR A 27 -10.22 -4.09 8.89
C TYR A 27 -10.68 -5.56 8.94
N ARG A 28 -11.51 -5.96 7.96
CA ARG A 28 -12.04 -7.33 7.84
C ARG A 28 -10.95 -8.42 7.88
N ASP A 29 -9.74 -8.09 7.45
CA ASP A 29 -8.63 -9.02 7.39
C ASP A 29 -7.57 -8.85 8.47
N THR A 30 -7.75 -7.91 9.38
CA THR A 30 -6.90 -7.78 10.56
C THR A 30 -6.96 -9.07 11.36
N LEU A 31 -5.80 -9.61 11.74
CA LEU A 31 -5.73 -10.76 12.64
C LEU A 31 -6.07 -10.31 14.07
N VAL A 32 -6.97 -11.04 14.70
CA VAL A 32 -7.44 -10.81 16.07
C VAL A 32 -7.33 -12.10 16.87
N TRP A 33 -7.03 -11.98 18.15
CA TRP A 33 -7.02 -13.08 19.09
C TRP A 33 -7.64 -12.63 20.42
N TYR A 34 -8.37 -13.53 21.07
CA TYR A 34 -8.83 -13.35 22.44
C TYR A 34 -8.73 -14.68 23.18
N GLN A 35 -8.77 -14.62 24.51
CA GLN A 35 -8.71 -15.80 25.36
C GLN A 35 -9.89 -16.75 25.06
N GLY A 36 -9.59 -17.89 24.42
CA GLY A 36 -10.57 -18.86 23.95
C GLY A 36 -10.36 -19.32 22.50
N LEU A 37 -9.60 -18.57 21.70
CA LEU A 37 -9.19 -18.98 20.36
C LEU A 37 -7.89 -19.80 20.40
N GLN A 38 -7.81 -20.85 19.59
CA GLN A 38 -6.59 -21.65 19.44
C GLN A 38 -5.50 -20.92 18.64
N THR A 39 -5.92 -20.12 17.65
CA THR A 39 -5.02 -19.39 16.74
C THR A 39 -5.53 -17.97 16.48
N TRP A 40 -4.69 -17.12 15.91
CA TRP A 40 -5.10 -15.82 15.40
C TRP A 40 -6.10 -16.01 14.25
N GLU A 41 -7.25 -15.36 14.33
CA GLU A 41 -8.32 -15.45 13.33
C GLU A 41 -8.58 -14.08 12.69
N ARG A 42 -9.14 -14.05 11.48
CA ARG A 42 -9.44 -12.77 10.84
C ARG A 42 -10.63 -12.10 11.53
N ALA A 43 -10.60 -10.78 11.65
CA ALA A 43 -11.66 -10.03 12.33
C ALA A 43 -13.06 -10.30 11.76
N VAL A 44 -13.19 -10.58 10.46
CA VAL A 44 -14.47 -10.94 9.84
C VAL A 44 -14.98 -12.34 10.22
N GLU A 45 -14.08 -13.25 10.59
CA GLU A 45 -14.38 -14.64 10.96
C GLU A 45 -14.77 -14.75 12.43
N VAL A 46 -14.31 -13.82 13.28
CA VAL A 46 -14.69 -13.76 14.69
C VAL A 46 -16.15 -13.29 14.84
N ASP A 47 -16.99 -14.14 15.41
CA ASP A 47 -18.44 -13.90 15.57
C ASP A 47 -18.78 -12.56 16.23
N ASP A 48 -18.06 -12.18 17.27
CA ASP A 48 -18.28 -10.94 18.02
C ASP A 48 -17.93 -9.68 17.19
N LEU A 49 -17.05 -9.80 16.20
CA LEU A 49 -16.54 -8.70 15.37
C LEU A 49 -17.21 -8.62 14.00
N ARG A 50 -17.77 -9.74 13.53
CA ARG A 50 -18.53 -9.83 12.27
C ARG A 50 -19.59 -8.73 12.09
N PRO A 51 -20.36 -8.31 13.12
CA PRO A 51 -21.31 -7.19 13.00
C PRO A 51 -20.67 -5.85 12.62
N LEU A 52 -19.40 -5.61 12.97
CA LEU A 52 -18.69 -4.36 12.67
C LEU A 52 -18.46 -4.14 11.18
N PHE A 53 -18.56 -5.20 10.38
CA PHE A 53 -18.29 -5.19 8.96
C PHE A 53 -19.55 -5.36 8.11
N ASN A 54 -20.75 -5.31 8.71
CA ASN A 54 -22.00 -5.46 7.97
C ASN A 54 -22.54 -4.09 7.53
N PRO A 55 -22.69 -3.79 6.23
CA PRO A 55 -23.16 -2.49 5.75
C PRO A 55 -24.64 -2.17 6.07
N ASN A 56 -25.41 -3.14 6.59
CA ASN A 56 -26.85 -3.02 6.77
C ASN A 56 -27.32 -2.64 8.19
N THR A 57 -26.41 -2.28 9.12
CA THR A 57 -26.82 -1.81 10.44
C THR A 57 -26.98 -0.28 10.45
N PRO A 58 -28.15 0.26 10.83
CA PRO A 58 -28.31 1.71 10.97
C PRO A 58 -27.29 2.25 12.00
N PRO A 59 -26.70 3.42 11.76
CA PRO A 59 -25.67 3.98 12.64
C PRO A 59 -26.22 4.21 14.06
N PRO A 60 -25.45 3.90 15.13
CA PRO A 60 -25.85 4.20 16.51
C PRO A 60 -26.01 5.71 16.72
N ILE A 61 -27.10 6.11 17.40
CA ILE A 61 -27.46 7.53 17.64
C ILE A 61 -26.34 8.31 18.38
N ASN A 62 -25.52 7.64 19.19
CA ASN A 62 -24.46 8.28 19.98
C ASN A 62 -23.26 8.81 19.15
N ASN A 63 -23.12 8.40 17.89
CA ASN A 63 -21.99 8.83 17.04
C ASN A 63 -22.16 10.26 16.47
N ILE A 64 -23.33 10.87 16.57
CA ILE A 64 -23.54 12.23 16.04
C ILE A 64 -22.91 13.29 16.97
N GLN A 65 -22.96 13.10 18.29
CA GLN A 65 -22.45 14.07 19.26
C GLN A 65 -20.93 14.00 19.45
N GLN A 66 -20.33 12.80 19.38
CA GLN A 66 -18.87 12.65 19.54
C GLN A 66 -18.09 13.14 18.30
N ASN A 67 -18.66 12.99 17.10
CA ASN A 67 -18.04 13.49 15.87
C ASN A 67 -18.03 15.02 15.78
N LEU A 68 -19.04 15.71 16.35
CA LEU A 68 -19.09 17.18 16.36
C LEU A 68 -17.95 17.84 17.17
N HIS A 69 -17.31 17.12 18.10
CA HIS A 69 -16.22 17.66 18.93
C HIS A 69 -14.82 17.17 18.56
N GLN A 70 -14.69 16.14 17.71
CA GLN A 70 -13.39 15.64 17.24
C GLN A 70 -12.96 16.20 15.89
N THR A 71 -13.86 16.82 15.13
CA THR A 71 -13.59 17.30 13.76
C THR A 71 -12.65 18.51 13.68
N SER A 72 -12.28 19.16 14.81
CA SER A 72 -11.40 20.34 14.75
C SER A 72 -9.89 20.06 14.77
N ASN A 73 -9.42 18.84 15.06
CA ASN A 73 -7.99 18.61 15.35
C ASN A 73 -7.32 17.41 14.65
N GLN A 74 -7.95 16.73 13.69
CA GLN A 74 -7.26 15.72 12.88
C GLN A 74 -7.69 15.74 11.42
N GLU A 75 -7.10 16.66 10.65
CA GLU A 75 -7.13 16.60 9.19
C GLU A 75 -6.01 15.66 8.71
N LYS A 76 -6.20 14.36 8.93
CA LYS A 76 -5.61 13.34 8.05
C LYS A 76 -6.76 12.45 7.62
N SER A 77 -7.27 12.77 6.44
CA SER A 77 -8.48 12.22 5.85
C SER A 77 -8.53 10.69 5.99
N VAL A 78 -9.49 10.20 6.77
CA VAL A 78 -9.94 8.81 6.70
C VAL A 78 -10.75 8.69 5.42
N ILE A 79 -10.06 8.65 4.28
CA ILE A 79 -10.67 8.28 3.01
C ILE A 79 -11.04 6.79 3.15
N PRO A 80 -12.32 6.41 3.03
CA PRO A 80 -12.67 5.00 2.84
C PRO A 80 -11.91 4.52 1.60
N GLN A 81 -10.83 3.76 1.79
CA GLN A 81 -10.09 3.27 0.64
C GLN A 81 -11.00 2.28 -0.09
N GLU A 82 -11.52 2.71 -1.23
CA GLU A 82 -12.20 1.89 -2.23
C GLU A 82 -11.33 0.66 -2.56
N PRO A 83 -11.91 -0.48 -2.97
CA PRO A 83 -11.13 -1.62 -3.47
C PRO A 83 -10.18 -1.13 -4.57
N GLN A 84 -8.88 -1.22 -4.31
CA GLN A 84 -7.87 -0.73 -5.24
C GLN A 84 -7.85 -1.67 -6.45
N GLY A 85 -8.31 -1.16 -7.59
CA GLY A 85 -8.11 -1.83 -8.87
C GLY A 85 -6.62 -1.94 -9.20
N TYR A 86 -6.27 -2.91 -10.05
CA TYR A 86 -4.92 -3.05 -10.57
C TYR A 86 -4.41 -1.71 -11.15
N PHE A 87 -3.18 -1.32 -10.80
CA PHE A 87 -2.57 -0.05 -11.23
C PHE A 87 -3.35 1.21 -10.84
N SER A 88 -4.10 1.21 -9.73
CA SER A 88 -4.68 2.45 -9.22
C SER A 88 -3.59 3.47 -8.90
N ASN A 89 -3.65 4.65 -9.53
CA ASN A 89 -2.68 5.75 -9.39
C ASN A 89 -1.21 5.35 -9.67
N PRO A 90 -0.86 5.02 -10.93
CA PRO A 90 0.46 4.49 -11.28
C PRO A 90 1.62 5.46 -11.06
N PHE A 91 1.38 6.77 -11.16
CA PHE A 91 2.40 7.81 -10.98
C PHE A 91 2.48 8.34 -9.53
N GLY A 92 1.62 7.86 -8.63
CA GLY A 92 1.62 8.20 -7.21
C GLY A 92 2.43 7.21 -6.36
N PHE A 93 2.92 7.70 -5.22
CA PHE A 93 3.74 6.94 -4.25
C PHE A 93 2.93 6.29 -3.14
N GLU A 94 1.64 6.60 -3.05
CA GLU A 94 0.76 6.09 -2.01
C GLU A 94 0.18 4.71 -2.38
N GLY A 95 -0.02 3.88 -1.36
CA GLY A 95 -0.57 2.53 -1.53
C GLY A 95 0.48 1.44 -1.68
N ARG A 96 0.02 0.29 -2.14
CA ARG A 96 0.80 -0.97 -2.21
C ARG A 96 0.57 -1.63 -3.56
N ILE A 97 1.64 -2.16 -4.16
CA ILE A 97 1.53 -3.00 -5.36
C ILE A 97 2.12 -4.38 -5.12
N ARG A 98 1.50 -5.38 -5.76
CA ARG A 98 1.97 -6.77 -5.71
C ARG A 98 3.21 -6.97 -6.58
N ARG A 99 3.90 -8.09 -6.35
CA ARG A 99 5.03 -8.54 -7.17
C ARG A 99 4.71 -8.62 -8.68
N SER A 100 3.53 -9.13 -9.06
CA SER A 100 3.13 -9.26 -10.47
C SER A 100 2.97 -7.90 -11.15
N GLU A 101 2.33 -6.95 -10.49
CA GLU A 101 2.17 -5.59 -10.99
C GLU A 101 3.52 -4.89 -11.12
N PHE A 102 4.39 -5.06 -10.13
CA PHE A 102 5.75 -4.52 -10.17
C PHE A 102 6.58 -5.11 -11.32
N ILE A 103 6.51 -6.42 -11.56
CA ILE A 103 7.19 -7.07 -12.69
C ILE A 103 6.66 -6.53 -14.02
N ILE A 104 5.35 -6.39 -14.16
CA ILE A 104 4.75 -5.80 -15.38
C ILE A 104 5.23 -4.36 -15.58
N SER A 105 5.26 -3.53 -14.53
CA SER A 105 5.84 -2.18 -14.61
C SER A 105 7.30 -2.18 -15.04
N PHE A 106 8.10 -3.08 -14.47
CA PHE A 106 9.52 -3.22 -14.82
C PHE A 106 9.72 -3.60 -16.29
N ILE A 107 8.90 -4.52 -16.81
CA ILE A 107 8.90 -4.91 -18.23
C ILE A 107 8.49 -3.72 -19.12
N ILE A 108 7.43 -2.99 -18.77
CA ILE A 108 6.98 -1.81 -19.51
C ILE A 108 8.09 -0.76 -19.59
N CYS A 109 8.76 -0.45 -18.47
CA CYS A 109 9.89 0.47 -18.46
C CYS A 109 11.05 -0.02 -19.33
N SER A 110 11.37 -1.32 -19.26
CA SER A 110 12.47 -1.92 -20.03
C SER A 110 12.21 -1.85 -21.54
N ILE A 111 10.99 -2.14 -21.98
CA ILE A 111 10.57 -2.04 -23.38
C ILE A 111 10.62 -0.58 -23.84
N TYR A 112 10.08 0.35 -23.05
CA TYR A 112 10.08 1.77 -23.37
C TYR A 112 11.50 2.33 -23.55
N LEU A 113 12.42 2.02 -22.63
CA LEU A 113 13.81 2.43 -22.73
C LEU A 113 14.51 1.81 -23.95
N SER A 114 14.22 0.55 -24.27
CA SER A 114 14.77 -0.12 -25.45
C SER A 114 14.31 0.56 -26.74
N ILE A 115 13.02 0.91 -26.85
CA ILE A 115 12.47 1.62 -28.02
C ILE A 115 13.11 2.99 -28.18
N ILE A 116 13.26 3.75 -27.09
CA ILE A 116 13.91 5.07 -27.14
C ILE A 116 15.36 4.95 -27.59
N GLY A 117 16.11 3.99 -27.04
CA GLY A 117 17.50 3.76 -27.42
C GLY A 117 17.67 3.41 -28.90
N GLU A 118 16.77 2.60 -29.45
CA GLU A 118 16.79 2.25 -30.89
C GLU A 118 16.43 3.46 -31.79
N ILE A 119 15.49 4.31 -31.37
CA ILE A 119 15.05 5.46 -32.17
C ILE A 119 16.06 6.60 -32.12
N LEU A 120 16.59 6.92 -30.93
CA LEU A 120 17.47 8.07 -30.70
C LEU A 120 18.96 7.72 -30.83
N GLY A 121 19.32 6.44 -30.88
CA GLY A 121 20.70 6.01 -30.89
C GLY A 121 21.39 6.13 -29.53
N ASP A 122 22.72 5.95 -29.52
CA ASP A 122 23.53 5.99 -28.30
C ASP A 122 23.80 7.45 -27.88
N PRO A 123 23.23 7.93 -26.76
CA PRO A 123 23.44 9.29 -26.28
C PRO A 123 24.88 9.53 -25.78
N TYR A 124 25.73 8.50 -25.70
CA TYR A 124 27.13 8.60 -25.32
C TYR A 124 28.09 8.56 -26.52
N SER A 125 27.55 8.52 -27.75
CA SER A 125 28.35 8.58 -28.98
C SER A 125 29.15 9.88 -29.05
N ALA A 126 30.41 9.80 -29.50
CA ALA A 126 31.30 10.96 -29.62
C ALA A 126 30.80 12.05 -30.59
N ASN A 127 29.81 11.75 -31.44
CA ASN A 127 29.24 12.66 -32.44
C ASN A 127 27.76 13.00 -32.17
N VAL A 128 27.26 12.75 -30.96
CA VAL A 128 25.86 13.06 -30.63
C VAL A 128 25.65 14.57 -30.57
N ASP A 129 24.53 15.06 -31.11
CA ASP A 129 24.15 16.46 -30.98
C ASP A 129 23.55 16.73 -29.59
N ASP A 130 23.80 17.92 -29.04
CA ASP A 130 23.25 18.34 -27.73
C ASP A 130 21.72 18.20 -27.72
N SER A 131 21.07 18.51 -28.85
CA SER A 131 19.62 18.41 -29.00
C SER A 131 19.08 16.98 -28.84
N GLU A 132 19.83 15.97 -29.29
CA GLU A 132 19.49 14.55 -29.13
C GLU A 132 19.62 14.13 -27.66
N VAL A 133 20.68 14.57 -26.98
CA VAL A 133 20.87 14.34 -25.54
C VAL A 133 19.73 14.96 -24.72
N PHE A 134 19.36 16.22 -24.99
CA PHE A 134 18.26 16.87 -24.29
C PHE A 134 16.92 16.17 -24.55
N THR A 135 16.68 15.72 -25.79
CA THR A 135 15.48 14.95 -26.14
C THR A 135 15.43 13.63 -25.38
N PHE A 136 16.55 12.91 -25.32
CA PHE A 136 16.66 11.65 -24.58
C PHE A 136 16.36 11.84 -23.08
N LEU A 137 16.96 12.86 -22.44
CA LEU A 137 16.73 13.19 -21.03
C LEU A 137 15.25 13.53 -20.77
N PHE A 138 14.64 14.33 -21.64
CA PHE A 138 13.23 14.70 -21.52
C PHE A 138 12.30 13.47 -21.54
N LEU A 139 12.58 12.49 -22.40
CA LEU A 139 11.79 11.26 -22.50
C LEU A 139 12.05 10.27 -21.35
N ILE A 140 13.24 10.31 -20.73
CA ILE A 140 13.56 9.44 -19.59
C ILE A 140 12.86 9.89 -18.29
N ILE A 141 12.65 11.19 -18.09
CA ILE A 141 12.10 11.71 -16.83
C ILE A 141 10.76 11.04 -16.44
N PRO A 142 9.74 10.94 -17.32
CA PRO A 142 8.47 10.31 -16.98
C PRO A 142 8.59 8.82 -16.64
N VAL A 143 9.42 8.06 -17.37
CA VAL A 143 9.59 6.61 -17.11
C VAL A 143 10.35 6.37 -15.81
N MET A 144 11.32 7.22 -15.48
CA MET A 144 12.02 7.17 -14.20
C MET A 144 11.08 7.51 -13.04
N TRP A 145 10.20 8.50 -13.21
CA TRP A 145 9.20 8.84 -12.21
C TRP A 145 8.22 7.70 -11.96
N PHE A 146 7.66 7.13 -13.04
CA PHE A 146 6.78 5.97 -12.96
C PHE A 146 7.48 4.78 -12.30
N GLY A 147 8.70 4.42 -12.73
CA GLY A 147 9.46 3.32 -12.14
C GLY A 147 9.73 3.50 -10.64
N SER A 148 10.06 4.73 -10.24
CA SER A 148 10.28 5.10 -8.83
C SER A 148 9.00 5.02 -8.00
N ALA A 149 7.86 5.46 -8.55
CA ALA A 149 6.58 5.35 -7.87
C ALA A 149 6.18 3.89 -7.63
N GLN A 150 6.38 3.03 -8.64
CA GLN A 150 6.07 1.61 -8.55
C GLN A 150 7.01 0.88 -7.58
N ALA A 151 8.32 1.14 -7.63
CA ALA A 151 9.29 0.56 -6.70
C ALA A 151 9.03 0.98 -5.24
N ALA A 152 8.67 2.25 -4.99
CA ALA A 152 8.25 2.71 -3.67
C ALA A 152 7.02 1.94 -3.16
N LYS A 153 5.96 1.82 -3.98
CA LYS A 153 4.75 1.05 -3.61
C LYS A 153 5.01 -0.44 -3.41
N ARG A 154 5.99 -1.01 -4.12
CA ARG A 154 6.44 -2.40 -3.89
C ARG A 154 7.18 -2.53 -2.56
N SER A 155 8.01 -1.56 -2.21
CA SER A 155 8.66 -1.46 -0.89
C SER A 155 7.63 -1.30 0.25
N HIS A 156 6.59 -0.51 0.02
CA HIS A 156 5.46 -0.35 0.95
C HIS A 156 4.69 -1.66 1.17
N ASP A 157 4.56 -2.51 0.14
CA ASP A 157 3.84 -3.78 0.25
C ASP A 157 4.51 -4.78 1.22
N ILE A 158 5.83 -4.71 1.38
CA ILE A 158 6.58 -5.47 2.39
C ILE A 158 6.70 -4.73 3.74
N GLY A 159 6.15 -3.53 3.84
CA GLY A 159 6.14 -2.72 5.06
C GLY A 159 7.39 -1.89 5.28
N ASN A 160 8.20 -1.66 4.25
CA ASN A 160 9.39 -0.83 4.30
C ASN A 160 9.12 0.57 3.70
N SER A 161 10.01 1.53 4.00
CA SER A 161 10.00 2.85 3.37
C SER A 161 10.29 2.78 1.87
N GLY A 162 9.61 3.61 1.07
CA GLY A 162 9.89 3.76 -0.37
C GLY A 162 11.32 4.22 -0.66
N TRP A 163 11.96 4.95 0.26
CA TRP A 163 13.33 5.46 0.11
C TRP A 163 14.40 4.36 0.01
N LEU A 164 14.12 3.12 0.46
CA LEU A 164 15.06 2.01 0.33
C LEU A 164 15.38 1.66 -1.12
N GLN A 165 14.58 2.11 -2.09
CA GLN A 165 14.88 1.95 -3.52
C GLN A 165 16.18 2.63 -3.98
N LEU A 166 16.70 3.59 -3.21
CA LEU A 166 17.99 4.23 -3.49
C LEU A 166 19.18 3.31 -3.19
N ILE A 167 18.98 2.22 -2.45
CA ILE A 167 20.01 1.23 -2.17
C ILE A 167 20.28 0.42 -3.46
N PRO A 168 21.53 0.34 -3.93
CA PRO A 168 21.87 -0.49 -5.08
C PRO A 168 21.34 -1.92 -4.94
N PHE A 169 20.83 -2.46 -6.04
CA PHE A 169 20.24 -3.81 -6.15
C PHE A 169 18.96 -4.08 -5.33
N TYR A 170 18.46 -3.14 -4.52
CA TYR A 170 17.22 -3.33 -3.77
C TYR A 170 16.01 -3.61 -4.68
N ILE A 171 15.95 -2.93 -5.83
CA ILE A 171 14.92 -3.13 -6.87
C ILE A 171 14.86 -4.59 -7.34
N PHE A 172 16.01 -5.27 -7.49
CA PHE A 172 16.03 -6.68 -7.89
C PHE A 172 15.56 -7.59 -6.76
N TRP A 173 15.91 -7.29 -5.50
CA TRP A 173 15.41 -8.04 -4.36
C TRP A 173 13.88 -7.92 -4.21
N LEU A 174 13.32 -6.74 -4.50
CA LEU A 174 11.86 -6.49 -4.48
C LEU A 174 11.06 -7.37 -5.45
N VAL A 175 11.69 -7.90 -6.51
CA VAL A 175 11.06 -8.81 -7.47
C VAL A 175 10.70 -10.16 -6.84
N PHE A 176 11.54 -10.65 -5.92
CA PHE A 176 11.43 -12.02 -5.38
C PHE A 176 10.70 -12.08 -4.04
N VAL A 177 10.82 -11.04 -3.21
CA VAL A 177 10.22 -11.02 -1.87
C VAL A 177 8.69 -11.06 -1.94
N ASP A 178 8.05 -11.74 -0.99
CA ASP A 178 6.59 -11.74 -0.85
C ASP A 178 6.08 -10.55 -0.02
N GLY A 179 4.92 -10.03 -0.42
CA GLY A 179 4.22 -8.95 0.28
C GLY A 179 3.64 -9.35 1.64
N LYS A 180 3.42 -8.38 2.54
CA LYS A 180 2.73 -8.63 3.82
C LYS A 180 1.27 -9.04 3.58
N PRO A 181 0.79 -10.18 4.12
CA PRO A 181 -0.54 -10.72 3.81
C PRO A 181 -1.72 -9.95 4.43
N PHE A 182 -1.45 -8.97 5.28
CA PHE A 182 -2.47 -8.16 5.96
C PHE A 182 -2.27 -6.67 5.67
N THR A 183 -3.27 -5.88 6.02
CA THR A 183 -3.18 -4.41 5.99
C THR A 183 -1.99 -3.92 6.83
N ASN A 184 -1.24 -2.96 6.29
CA ASN A 184 -0.11 -2.31 6.96
C ASN A 184 -0.29 -0.77 6.89
N GLN A 185 0.65 0.00 7.46
CA GLN A 185 0.60 1.47 7.43
C GLN A 185 0.45 2.12 6.04
N TYR A 186 0.78 1.42 4.96
CA TYR A 186 0.69 1.91 3.58
C TYR A 186 -0.62 1.52 2.87
N GLY A 187 -1.48 0.73 3.53
CA GLY A 187 -2.80 0.39 3.01
C GLY A 187 -3.12 -1.10 3.06
N ARG A 188 -4.30 -1.42 2.50
CA ARG A 188 -4.83 -2.78 2.48
C ARG A 188 -3.97 -3.71 1.65
N ASN A 189 -4.03 -5.00 1.96
CA ASN A 189 -3.34 -5.99 1.15
C ASN A 189 -3.88 -5.94 -0.27
N PRO A 190 -3.04 -5.66 -1.29
CA PRO A 190 -3.50 -5.62 -2.66
C PRO A 190 -4.06 -6.96 -3.13
N LYS A 191 -3.83 -8.09 -2.40
CA LYS A 191 -4.37 -9.45 -2.64
C LYS A 191 -5.89 -9.62 -2.75
N LYS A 192 -6.69 -8.63 -2.34
CA LYS A 192 -8.14 -8.78 -2.12
C LYS A 192 -9.00 -7.81 -2.92
#